data_AF-L0J5F1-F1
#
_entry.id   AF-L0J5F1-F1
#
_cell.length_a   1.000
_cell.length_b   1.000
_cell.length_c   1.000
_cell.angle_alpha   90.00
_cell.angle_beta   90.00
_cell.angle_gamma   90.00
#
_symmetry.space_group_name_H-M   'P 1'
#
loop_
_entity.id
_entity.type
_entity.pdbx_description
1 polymer ?
#
loop_
_entity_poly.entity_id
_entity_poly.type
_entity_poly.pdbx_seq_one_letter_code
_entity_poly.pdbx_strand_id
1 'polypeptide(L)'
;MRSTRTTAAAGIVLLGWAASPAIASADPAPAPPPGPKTTIDGDGTYAVGKDIQPGTYSSAGPVGDGACYWKRTSGTTIVDNALSKKAQIVQIDATDTSFTTNECQAWQLTDAPVPQSGPGDLMGALGQLGQIIARNPGGAPPPANPGG
;
A
#
# COMPACT_ATOMS: atom_id res chain seq x y z
N MET A 1 77.85 2.09 10.02
CA MET A 1 78.53 0.98 10.74
C MET A 1 77.66 -0.27 10.63
N ARG A 2 78.31 -1.40 10.34
CA ARG A 2 77.87 -2.80 10.43
C ARG A 2 76.69 -3.31 9.57
N SER A 3 77.11 -3.92 8.47
CA SER A 3 76.51 -5.03 7.73
C SER A 3 76.16 -6.27 8.58
N THR A 4 75.23 -7.10 8.10
CA THR A 4 75.23 -8.58 8.25
C THR A 4 74.37 -9.15 7.11
N ARG A 5 74.96 -9.56 5.97
CA ARG A 5 75.41 -10.91 5.57
C ARG A 5 74.30 -11.98 5.46
N THR A 6 74.16 -12.39 4.21
CA THR A 6 73.34 -13.40 3.53
C THR A 6 73.56 -14.83 4.03
N THR A 7 72.51 -15.66 3.97
CA THR A 7 72.63 -17.10 3.68
C THR A 7 71.52 -17.50 2.71
N ALA A 8 71.93 -17.96 1.53
CA ALA A 8 71.10 -18.62 0.55
C ALA A 8 71.05 -20.12 0.83
N ALA A 9 69.93 -20.77 0.53
CA ALA A 9 69.89 -22.21 0.27
C ALA A 9 69.00 -22.45 -0.95
N ALA A 10 69.61 -23.05 -1.97
CA ALA A 10 69.01 -23.41 -3.24
C ALA A 10 68.04 -24.59 -3.08
N GLY A 11 66.92 -24.54 -3.79
CA GLY A 11 65.93 -25.61 -3.86
C GLY A 11 65.27 -25.67 -5.22
N ILE A 12 65.95 -26.35 -6.15
CA ILE A 12 65.42 -27.21 -7.23
C ILE A 12 64.34 -26.62 -8.15
N VAL A 13 64.74 -26.42 -9.41
CA VAL A 13 63.89 -26.20 -10.58
C VAL A 13 62.98 -27.42 -10.81
N LEU A 14 61.67 -27.20 -10.82
CA LEU A 14 60.71 -28.06 -11.52
C LEU A 14 60.06 -27.23 -12.63
N LEU A 15 60.47 -27.51 -13.87
CA LEU A 15 59.75 -27.12 -15.07
C LEU A 15 58.44 -27.89 -15.11
N GLY A 16 57.36 -27.25 -14.67
CA GLY A 16 56.00 -27.77 -14.76
C GLY A 16 55.07 -26.70 -15.29
N TRP A 17 54.89 -26.63 -16.61
CA TRP A 17 53.75 -25.95 -17.23
C TRP A 17 52.48 -26.76 -16.91
N ALA A 18 51.92 -26.54 -15.73
CA ALA A 18 50.56 -26.96 -15.43
C ALA A 18 49.64 -25.78 -15.76
N ALA A 19 49.10 -25.77 -16.97
CA ALA A 19 47.95 -24.92 -17.30
C ALA A 19 46.79 -25.36 -16.39
N SER A 20 46.59 -24.63 -15.30
CA SER A 20 45.39 -24.78 -14.49
C SER A 20 44.21 -24.35 -15.36
N PRO A 21 43.14 -25.16 -15.53
CA PRO A 21 41.91 -24.60 -16.06
C PRO A 21 41.43 -23.61 -15.00
N ALA A 22 41.61 -22.31 -15.28
CA ALA A 22 40.90 -21.27 -14.57
C ALA A 22 39.41 -21.49 -14.86
N ILE A 23 38.75 -22.30 -14.04
CA ILE A 23 37.31 -22.28 -13.92
C ILE A 23 37.01 -20.91 -13.33
N ALA A 24 36.71 -19.95 -14.19
CA ALA A 24 36.16 -18.68 -13.79
C ALA A 24 34.81 -18.99 -13.14
N SER A 25 34.80 -19.12 -11.82
CA SER A 25 33.57 -19.03 -11.05
C SER A 25 33.03 -17.63 -11.29
N ALA A 26 32.01 -17.53 -12.15
CA ALA A 26 31.23 -16.32 -12.25
C ALA A 26 30.56 -16.12 -10.88
N ASP A 27 30.87 -15.00 -10.22
CA ASP A 27 30.15 -14.57 -9.02
C ASP A 27 28.65 -14.48 -9.37
N PRO A 28 27.72 -14.98 -8.53
CA PRO A 28 26.30 -14.89 -8.81
C PRO A 28 25.89 -13.42 -9.01
N ALA A 29 25.23 -13.12 -10.13
CA ALA A 29 24.73 -11.77 -10.37
C ALA A 29 23.76 -11.34 -9.25
N PRO A 30 23.79 -10.06 -8.81
CA PRO A 30 22.86 -9.56 -7.80
C PRO A 30 21.40 -9.79 -8.20
N ALA A 31 20.57 -10.18 -7.24
CA ALA A 31 19.14 -10.32 -7.47
C ALA A 31 18.49 -8.96 -7.84
N PRO A 32 17.45 -8.95 -8.68
CA PRO A 32 16.71 -7.74 -8.98
C PRO A 32 16.17 -7.06 -7.71
N PRO A 33 16.02 -5.73 -7.69
CA PRO A 33 15.37 -5.04 -6.60
C PRO A 33 13.94 -5.57 -6.37
N PRO A 34 13.46 -5.60 -5.11
CA PRO A 34 12.06 -5.91 -4.83
C PRO A 34 11.11 -4.95 -5.58
N GLY A 35 10.00 -5.49 -6.08
CA GLY A 35 8.94 -4.69 -6.69
C GLY A 35 8.11 -3.90 -5.66
N PRO A 36 7.16 -3.07 -6.13
CA PRO A 36 6.28 -2.31 -5.26
C PRO A 36 5.42 -3.22 -4.39
N LYS A 37 5.19 -2.81 -3.15
CA LYS A 37 4.46 -3.57 -2.15
C LYS A 37 2.95 -3.51 -2.39
N THR A 38 2.24 -4.47 -1.81
CA THR A 38 0.77 -4.53 -1.76
C THR A 38 0.23 -4.26 -0.35
N THR A 39 1.13 -3.88 0.57
CA THR A 39 0.83 -3.56 1.97
C THR A 39 1.45 -2.22 2.36
N ILE A 40 0.76 -1.49 3.23
CA ILE A 40 1.21 -0.23 3.83
C ILE A 40 1.10 -0.36 5.34
N ASP A 41 2.22 -0.65 5.99
CA ASP A 41 2.24 -1.08 7.39
C ASP A 41 2.28 0.06 8.41
N GLY A 42 2.42 1.31 7.96
CA GLY A 42 2.51 2.46 8.86
C GLY A 42 2.31 3.79 8.18
N ASP A 43 2.56 4.85 8.94
CA ASP A 43 2.40 6.21 8.49
C ASP A 43 3.51 6.63 7.54
N GLY A 44 3.17 7.54 6.62
CA GLY A 44 4.14 8.11 5.69
C GLY A 44 3.55 8.46 4.34
N THR A 45 4.45 8.80 3.42
CA THR A 45 4.15 9.07 2.02
C THR A 45 4.83 8.02 1.15
N TYR A 46 4.04 7.36 0.31
CA TYR A 46 4.42 6.23 -0.53
C TYR A 46 4.28 6.62 -1.99
N ALA A 47 5.35 6.46 -2.77
CA ALA A 47 5.33 6.68 -4.21
C ALA A 47 4.60 5.54 -4.92
N VAL A 48 3.52 5.87 -5.63
CA VAL A 48 2.71 4.88 -6.35
C VAL A 48 3.49 4.37 -7.57
N GLY A 49 3.45 3.05 -7.79
CA GLY A 49 4.22 2.37 -8.82
C GLY A 49 5.69 2.10 -8.47
N LYS A 50 6.18 2.64 -7.34
CA LYS A 50 7.54 2.39 -6.85
C LYS A 50 7.54 1.72 -5.48
N ASP A 51 6.90 2.35 -4.50
CA ASP A 51 6.83 1.84 -3.13
C ASP A 51 5.61 0.92 -2.95
N ILE A 52 4.49 1.29 -3.57
CA ILE A 52 3.22 0.56 -3.50
C ILE A 52 2.62 0.37 -4.90
N GLN A 53 1.89 -0.72 -5.12
CA GLN A 53 1.17 -0.95 -6.37
C GLN A 53 -0.11 -0.09 -6.43
N PRO A 54 -0.53 0.38 -7.62
CA PRO A 54 -1.87 0.94 -7.79
C PRO A 54 -2.94 -0.15 -7.62
N GLY A 55 -4.12 0.24 -7.16
CA GLY A 55 -5.27 -0.64 -6.97
C GLY A 55 -6.11 -0.24 -5.76
N THR A 56 -7.07 -1.08 -5.39
CA THR A 56 -7.96 -0.83 -4.24
C THR A 56 -7.31 -1.28 -2.94
N TYR A 57 -7.26 -0.41 -1.95
CA TYR A 57 -6.75 -0.70 -0.62
C TYR A 57 -7.85 -0.62 0.42
N SER A 58 -7.78 -1.49 1.43
CA SER A 58 -8.65 -1.48 2.61
C SER A 58 -7.83 -1.29 3.88
N SER A 59 -8.32 -0.43 4.78
CA SER A 59 -7.82 -0.28 6.14
C SER A 59 -8.96 -0.42 7.13
N ALA A 60 -8.67 -1.02 8.28
CA ALA A 60 -9.63 -1.17 9.38
C ALA A 60 -10.04 0.17 10.04
N GLY A 61 -9.38 1.28 9.68
CA GLY A 61 -9.69 2.62 10.16
C GLY A 61 -8.62 3.17 11.10
N PRO A 62 -8.96 3.99 12.10
CA PRO A 62 -7.98 4.64 12.96
C PRO A 62 -7.19 3.66 13.83
N VAL A 63 -5.95 4.03 14.16
CA VAL A 63 -5.24 3.45 15.30
C VAL A 63 -5.87 3.97 16.60
N GLY A 64 -6.25 3.06 17.51
CA GLY A 64 -6.89 3.42 18.78
C GLY A 64 -8.15 4.27 18.61
N ASP A 65 -8.31 5.27 19.47
CA ASP A 65 -9.46 6.20 19.46
C ASP A 65 -9.26 7.43 18.57
N GLY A 66 -8.21 7.42 17.73
CA GLY A 66 -7.82 8.52 16.85
C GLY A 66 -8.72 8.71 15.62
N ALA A 67 -8.15 9.29 14.57
CA ALA A 67 -8.79 9.42 13.27
C ALA A 67 -7.78 9.08 12.17
N CYS A 68 -8.16 8.18 11.28
CA CYS A 68 -7.37 7.78 10.14
C CYS A 68 -7.46 8.88 9.07
N TYR A 69 -6.32 9.48 8.75
CA TYR A 69 -6.20 10.41 7.64
C TYR A 69 -5.47 9.76 6.48
N TRP A 70 -5.95 10.03 5.26
CA TRP A 70 -5.23 9.69 4.06
C TRP A 70 -5.46 10.73 2.96
N LYS A 71 -4.52 10.81 2.03
CA LYS A 71 -4.66 11.58 0.79
C LYS A 71 -3.96 10.90 -0.37
N ARG A 72 -4.54 11.08 -1.55
CA ARG A 72 -3.96 10.76 -2.85
C ARG A 72 -3.52 12.05 -3.53
N THR A 73 -2.40 12.03 -4.23
CA THR A 73 -1.88 13.19 -4.95
C THR A 73 -1.40 12.75 -6.33
N SER A 74 -1.69 13.55 -7.35
CA SER A 74 -1.13 13.42 -8.70
C SER A 74 -0.35 14.69 -9.04
N GLY A 75 0.97 14.56 -9.16
CA GLY A 75 1.89 15.69 -9.26
C GLY A 75 1.84 16.54 -8.00
N THR A 76 1.33 17.76 -8.13
CA THR A 76 1.16 18.71 -7.01
C THR A 76 -0.28 18.85 -6.54
N THR A 77 -1.22 18.12 -7.16
CA THR A 77 -2.65 18.24 -6.89
C THR A 77 -3.13 17.11 -5.99
N ILE A 78 -3.83 17.45 -4.90
CA ILE A 78 -4.57 16.46 -4.10
C ILE A 78 -5.80 16.04 -4.91
N VAL A 79 -5.87 14.76 -5.26
CA VAL A 79 -6.99 14.22 -6.06
C VAL A 79 -8.12 13.69 -5.19
N ASP A 80 -7.79 13.19 -4.00
CA ASP A 80 -8.76 12.72 -3.02
C ASP A 80 -8.15 12.70 -1.61
N ASN A 81 -8.98 12.87 -0.59
CA ASN A 81 -8.59 12.73 0.81
C ASN A 81 -9.79 12.42 1.71
N ALA A 82 -9.51 11.83 2.86
CA ALA A 82 -10.50 11.73 3.93
C ALA A 82 -9.86 11.72 5.31
N LEU A 83 -10.64 12.15 6.29
CA LEU A 83 -10.37 11.99 7.71
C LEU A 83 -11.54 11.21 8.32
N SER A 84 -11.28 10.01 8.84
CA SER A 84 -12.34 9.07 9.23
C SER A 84 -12.07 8.38 10.56
N LYS A 85 -13.16 8.12 11.31
CA LYS A 85 -13.16 7.25 12.50
C LYS A 85 -13.66 5.84 12.20
N LYS A 86 -13.78 5.48 10.92
CA LYS A 86 -14.32 4.20 10.44
C LYS A 86 -13.31 3.54 9.50
N ALA A 87 -13.52 2.24 9.23
CA ALA A 87 -12.81 1.52 8.17
C ALA A 87 -12.91 2.25 6.83
N GLN A 88 -11.87 2.13 6.00
CA GLN A 88 -11.71 2.87 4.76
C GLN A 88 -11.40 1.93 3.61
N ILE A 89 -11.96 2.23 2.44
CA ILE A 89 -11.60 1.58 1.17
C ILE A 89 -11.28 2.70 0.19
N VAL A 90 -10.12 2.61 -0.46
CA VAL A 90 -9.58 3.66 -1.32
C VAL A 90 -9.05 3.05 -2.60
N GLN A 91 -9.50 3.53 -3.74
CA GLN A 91 -8.85 3.26 -5.02
C GLN A 91 -7.62 4.17 -5.14
N ILE A 92 -6.43 3.61 -5.34
CA ILE A 92 -5.20 4.33 -5.67
C ILE A 92 -4.93 4.11 -7.16
N ASP A 93 -4.98 5.17 -7.95
CA ASP A 93 -4.85 5.07 -9.40
C ASP A 93 -3.38 5.05 -9.82
N ALA A 94 -3.08 4.41 -10.96
CA ALA A 94 -1.72 4.38 -11.51
C ALA A 94 -1.17 5.78 -11.90
N THR A 95 -2.06 6.76 -12.05
CA THR A 95 -1.71 8.17 -12.31
C THR A 95 -1.45 8.99 -11.05
N ASP A 96 -1.72 8.43 -9.88
CA ASP A 96 -1.32 9.05 -8.63
C ASP A 96 0.20 9.02 -8.54
N THR A 97 0.78 10.10 -8.03
CA THR A 97 2.21 10.16 -7.73
C THR A 97 2.49 9.69 -6.31
N SER A 98 1.58 9.93 -5.37
CA SER A 98 1.77 9.52 -3.98
C SER A 98 0.47 9.25 -3.24
N PHE A 99 0.54 8.28 -2.32
CA PHE A 99 -0.44 8.07 -1.26
C PHE A 99 0.20 8.45 0.08
N THR A 100 -0.46 9.27 0.87
CA THR A 100 0.00 9.61 2.24
C THR A 100 -1.05 9.15 3.24
N THR A 101 -0.62 8.51 4.32
CA THR A 101 -1.49 8.04 5.40
C THR A 101 -0.91 8.36 6.76
N ASN A 102 -1.79 8.62 7.73
CA ASN A 102 -1.43 8.97 9.11
C ASN A 102 -2.50 8.45 10.08
N GLU A 103 -2.06 7.80 11.18
CA GLU A 103 -2.93 7.23 12.22
C GLU A 103 -3.99 6.26 11.68
N CYS A 104 -3.65 5.56 10.59
CA CYS A 104 -4.47 4.50 10.02
C CYS A 104 -3.87 3.14 10.39
N GLN A 105 -4.74 2.16 10.66
CA GLN A 105 -4.36 0.75 10.61
C GLN A 105 -3.81 0.40 9.22
N ALA A 106 -3.01 -0.65 9.13
CA ALA A 106 -2.34 -1.05 7.89
C ALA A 106 -3.31 -1.17 6.71
N TRP A 107 -2.86 -0.72 5.54
CA TRP A 107 -3.64 -0.80 4.30
C TRP A 107 -3.21 -1.97 3.46
N GLN A 108 -4.16 -2.84 3.11
CA GLN A 108 -3.90 -3.98 2.24
C GLN A 108 -4.62 -3.85 0.91
N LEU A 109 -3.89 -4.15 -0.17
CA LEU A 109 -4.46 -4.30 -1.51
C LEU A 109 -5.54 -5.39 -1.45
N THR A 110 -6.70 -5.10 -2.03
CA THR A 110 -7.88 -5.96 -1.98
C THR A 110 -8.59 -5.99 -3.33
N ASP A 111 -9.23 -7.11 -3.62
CA ASP A 111 -10.13 -7.27 -4.78
C ASP A 111 -11.57 -6.84 -4.45
N ALA A 112 -11.83 -6.38 -3.21
CA ALA A 112 -13.12 -5.88 -2.81
C ALA A 112 -13.50 -4.66 -3.67
N PRO A 113 -14.72 -4.61 -4.25
CA PRO A 113 -15.20 -3.41 -4.92
C PRO A 113 -15.17 -2.23 -3.95
N VAL A 114 -14.68 -1.07 -4.39
CA VAL A 114 -14.94 0.19 -3.69
C VAL A 114 -16.46 0.29 -3.48
N PRO A 115 -16.97 0.57 -2.26
CA PRO A 115 -18.39 0.79 -2.04
C PRO A 115 -18.83 1.99 -2.88
N GLN A 116 -19.33 1.71 -4.10
CA GLN A 116 -19.85 2.73 -4.98
C GLN A 116 -21.15 3.19 -4.35
N SER A 117 -21.22 4.45 -3.93
CA SER A 117 -22.51 5.12 -3.69
C SER A 117 -23.16 5.32 -5.06
N GLY A 118 -23.74 4.27 -5.62
CA GLY A 118 -24.27 4.25 -6.99
C GLY A 118 -25.74 4.67 -7.03
N PRO A 119 -26.26 5.14 -8.17
CA PRO A 119 -27.70 5.43 -8.35
C PRO A 119 -28.61 4.23 -8.04
N GLY A 120 -28.08 3.00 -8.14
CA GLY A 120 -28.78 1.76 -7.79
C GLY A 120 -29.10 1.62 -6.30
N ASP A 121 -28.25 2.17 -5.43
CA ASP A 121 -28.51 2.16 -3.98
C ASP A 121 -29.66 3.09 -3.61
N LEU A 122 -29.82 4.21 -4.34
CA LEU A 122 -30.95 5.11 -4.17
C LEU A 122 -32.26 4.43 -4.63
N MET A 123 -32.25 3.72 -5.77
CA MET A 123 -33.43 2.98 -6.21
C MET A 123 -33.78 1.83 -5.25
N GLY A 124 -32.76 1.15 -4.71
CA GLY A 124 -32.92 0.13 -3.67
C GLY A 124 -33.49 0.71 -2.37
N ALA A 125 -32.97 1.84 -1.91
CA ALA A 125 -33.47 2.55 -0.73
C ALA A 125 -34.90 3.06 -0.92
N LEU A 126 -35.23 3.62 -2.08
CA LEU A 126 -36.59 4.04 -2.43
C LEU A 126 -37.55 2.84 -2.54
N GLY A 127 -37.08 1.72 -3.08
CA GLY A 127 -37.82 0.46 -3.10
C GLY A 127 -38.12 -0.08 -1.70
N GLN A 128 -37.15 -0.01 -0.78
CA GLN A 128 -37.35 -0.37 0.62
C GLN A 128 -38.32 0.57 1.34
N LEU A 129 -38.26 1.88 1.09
CA LEU A 129 -39.23 2.85 1.60
C LEU A 129 -40.64 2.58 1.03
N GLY A 130 -40.75 2.26 -0.25
CA GLY A 130 -42.02 1.87 -0.87
C GLY A 130 -42.64 0.63 -0.22
N GLN A 131 -41.83 -0.36 0.15
CA GLN A 131 -42.29 -1.55 0.89
C GLN A 131 -42.73 -1.22 2.32
N ILE A 132 -42.08 -0.26 2.99
CA ILE A 132 -42.49 0.20 4.33
C ILE A 132 -43.86 0.90 4.26
N ILE A 133 -44.07 1.76 3.26
CA ILE A 133 -45.35 2.46 3.04
C ILE A 133 -46.45 1.46 2.68
N ALA A 134 -46.16 0.49 1.80
CA ALA A 134 -47.12 -0.54 1.40
C ALA A 134 -47.49 -1.50 2.55
N ARG A 135 -46.55 -1.78 3.48
CA ARG A 135 -46.79 -2.62 4.66
C ARG A 135 -47.52 -1.90 5.78
N ASN A 136 -47.60 -0.55 5.75
CA ASN A 136 -48.36 0.23 6.73
C ASN A 136 -49.18 1.34 6.06
N PRO A 137 -50.24 1.00 5.31
CA PRO A 137 -51.05 1.96 4.54
C PRO A 137 -51.95 2.86 5.41
N GLY A 138 -51.76 2.88 6.73
CA GLY A 138 -52.65 3.53 7.70
C GLY A 138 -51.94 4.28 8.83
N GLY A 139 -50.72 4.77 8.62
CA GLY A 139 -50.08 5.68 9.58
C GLY A 139 -50.98 6.91 9.78
N ALA A 140 -51.70 6.94 10.90
CA ALA A 140 -52.59 8.04 11.25
C ALA A 140 -51.83 9.37 11.18
N PRO A 141 -52.46 10.44 10.66
CA PRO A 141 -51.84 11.76 10.68
C PRO A 141 -51.46 12.12 12.13
N PRO A 142 -50.31 12.80 12.35
CA PRO A 142 -49.94 13.25 13.68
C PRO A 142 -51.09 14.10 14.26
N PRO A 143 -51.39 13.98 15.57
CA PRO A 143 -52.48 14.74 16.18
C PRO A 143 -52.24 16.23 15.95
N ALA A 144 -53.28 16.92 15.47
CA ALA A 144 -53.26 18.38 15.36
C ALA A 144 -53.07 18.98 16.75
N ASN A 145 -52.02 19.79 16.89
CA ASN A 145 -51.68 20.47 18.13
C ASN A 145 -52.76 21.53 18.43
N PRO A 146 -53.49 21.48 19.56
CA PRO A 146 -54.44 22.53 19.90
C PRO A 146 -53.72 23.61 20.70
N GLY A 147 -53.52 24.78 20.09
CA GLY A 147 -53.26 26.02 20.83
C GLY A 147 -52.12 26.88 20.29
N GLY A 148 -52.47 28.10 19.90
CA GLY A 148 -51.58 29.19 19.50
C GLY A 148 -52.27 30.14 18.55
#